data_AF-A0ABD5FE71-F1
#
_entry.id   AF-A0ABD5FE71-F1
#
_cell.length_a   1.000
_cell.length_b   1.000
_cell.length_c   1.000
_cell.angle_alpha   90.00
_cell.angle_beta   90.00
_cell.angle_gamma   90.00
#
_symmetry.space_group_name_H-M   'P 1'
#
loop_
_entity.id
_entity.type
_entity.pdbx_description
1 polymer ?
#
loop_
_entity_poly.entity_id
_entity_poly.type
_entity_poly.pdbx_seq_one_letter_code
_entity_poly.pdbx_strand_id
1 'polypeptide(L)'
;MKNKKNNELYALEKAIQIGKSKHSVTKKIASRLSGDFIYREIEERPDFVKKTFQNDRRDECIVGIEHFRVDHLSLQKKDGRVGSTGIMHNIESKSVFNRWNSKIGESPEIDLAAINDIQNLIWNQFKRVNNTDYPTFISSFKYSLNKHMAKVESYREELKKIANGKKIELAFLIEVHSEFKNKYLTNKRGTKKSLTGIMPMFNDVVEMLERIDSKEVDYIILLLCETQINENTDVIAFKTGDIYKQLIKQKKYIYEYAGKDFFKQAFSGSSENLESKNRVYHKDDDIIMDFNYDKFNQDDRQQLEDIFRCCERVRSFEKQGKNYITDVSVQAAIDIYREIIFENRSISKDIIKERENEFFNKYLN
;
A
#
# COMPACT_ATOMS: atom_id res chain seq x y z
N MET A 1 -22.12 -1.22 12.68
CA MET A 1 -21.28 -0.25 13.43
C MET A 1 -20.30 -0.94 14.38
N LYS A 2 -20.72 -1.83 15.30
CA LYS A 2 -19.80 -2.56 16.22
C LYS A 2 -18.57 -3.22 15.55
N ASN A 3 -18.75 -3.90 14.42
CA ASN A 3 -17.63 -4.57 13.73
C ASN A 3 -16.61 -3.57 13.13
N LYS A 4 -17.07 -2.41 12.64
CA LYS A 4 -16.18 -1.38 12.11
C LYS A 4 -15.31 -0.79 13.21
N LYS A 5 -15.93 -0.39 14.33
CA LYS A 5 -15.21 0.21 15.47
C LYS A 5 -14.18 -0.74 16.06
N ASN A 6 -14.51 -2.02 16.16
CA ASN A 6 -13.59 -3.05 16.63
C ASN A 6 -12.37 -3.20 15.69
N ASN A 7 -12.57 -3.11 14.37
CA ASN A 7 -11.46 -3.16 13.42
C ASN A 7 -10.57 -1.91 13.52
N GLU A 8 -11.15 -0.72 13.67
CA GLU A 8 -10.41 0.53 13.88
C GLU A 8 -9.61 0.47 15.21
N LEU A 9 -10.20 -0.09 16.27
CA LEU A 9 -9.54 -0.27 17.57
C LEU A 9 -8.39 -1.27 17.46
N TYR A 10 -8.63 -2.40 16.79
CA TYR A 10 -7.60 -3.41 16.53
C TYR A 10 -6.42 -2.80 15.76
N ALA A 11 -6.67 -1.97 14.74
CA ALA A 11 -5.62 -1.28 14.01
C ALA A 11 -4.81 -0.34 14.92
N LEU A 12 -5.48 0.43 15.79
CA LEU A 12 -4.82 1.31 16.76
C LEU A 12 -3.95 0.52 17.75
N GLU A 13 -4.49 -0.54 18.33
CA GLU A 13 -3.76 -1.38 19.29
C GLU A 13 -2.56 -2.06 18.64
N LYS A 14 -2.73 -2.61 17.42
CA LYS A 14 -1.64 -3.18 16.62
C LYS A 14 -0.55 -2.14 16.35
N ALA A 15 -0.94 -0.92 15.96
CA ALA A 15 0.00 0.18 15.70
C ALA A 15 0.79 0.58 16.96
N ILE A 16 0.13 0.66 18.12
CA ILE A 16 0.78 0.96 19.40
C ILE A 16 1.73 -0.16 19.80
N GLN A 17 1.31 -1.42 19.71
CA GLN A 17 2.11 -2.58 20.09
C GLN A 17 3.40 -2.66 19.27
N ILE A 18 3.28 -2.61 17.93
CA ILE A 18 4.44 -2.63 17.03
C ILE A 18 5.27 -1.36 17.20
N GLY A 19 4.64 -0.20 17.34
CA GLY A 19 5.34 1.07 17.52
C GLY A 19 6.19 1.11 18.80
N LYS A 20 5.72 0.53 19.90
CA LYS A 20 6.44 0.45 21.18
C LYS A 20 7.69 -0.43 21.12
N SER A 21 7.71 -1.45 20.25
CA SER A 21 8.88 -2.30 20.04
C SER A 21 9.95 -1.65 19.14
N LYS A 22 9.62 -0.54 18.45
CA LYS A 22 10.60 0.22 17.67
C LYS A 22 11.56 1.00 18.57
N HIS A 23 12.56 1.61 17.94
CA HIS A 23 13.41 2.62 18.55
C HIS A 23 12.95 4.03 18.12
N SER A 24 13.64 5.06 18.62
CA SER A 24 13.50 6.45 18.14
C SER A 24 12.12 7.10 18.37
N VAL A 25 11.71 8.02 17.49
CA VAL A 25 10.49 8.81 17.60
C VAL A 25 9.23 7.95 17.48
N THR A 26 9.25 6.87 16.70
CA THR A 26 8.10 5.96 16.60
C THR A 26 7.70 5.40 17.96
N LYS A 27 8.66 4.94 18.78
CA LYS A 27 8.39 4.47 20.15
C LYS A 27 7.79 5.55 21.03
N LYS A 28 8.33 6.78 20.94
CA LYS A 28 7.84 7.92 21.75
C LYS A 28 6.38 8.25 21.40
N ILE A 29 6.05 8.30 20.12
CA ILE A 29 4.68 8.56 19.65
C ILE A 29 3.76 7.39 20.03
N ALA A 30 4.16 6.14 19.80
CA ALA A 30 3.35 4.99 20.19
C ALA A 30 3.04 4.94 21.70
N SER A 31 4.02 5.26 22.54
CA SER A 31 3.80 5.41 24.00
C SER A 31 2.88 6.59 24.33
N ARG A 32 2.97 7.69 23.59
CA ARG A 32 2.07 8.84 23.75
C ARG A 32 0.62 8.45 23.46
N LEU A 33 0.39 7.66 22.42
CA LEU A 33 -0.94 7.15 22.02
C LEU A 33 -1.44 5.98 22.88
N SER A 34 -0.63 5.43 23.78
CA SER A 34 -1.06 4.36 24.68
C SER A 34 -1.72 4.86 25.96
N GLY A 35 -2.15 6.11 26.01
CA GLY A 35 -2.90 6.67 27.12
C GLY A 35 -4.27 6.00 27.33
N ASP A 36 -4.95 6.44 28.38
CA ASP A 36 -6.25 5.92 28.82
C ASP A 36 -7.36 6.37 27.87
N PHE A 37 -8.28 5.49 27.51
CA PHE A 37 -9.42 5.84 26.68
C PHE A 37 -10.36 6.78 27.43
N ILE A 38 -10.81 7.83 26.74
CA ILE A 38 -11.94 8.65 27.20
C ILE A 38 -13.20 8.11 26.54
N TYR A 39 -14.09 7.55 27.34
CA TYR A 39 -15.41 7.11 26.88
C TYR A 39 -16.26 8.32 26.48
N ARG A 40 -16.99 8.18 25.36
CA ARG A 40 -17.96 9.16 24.87
C ARG A 40 -19.24 8.42 24.55
N GLU A 41 -20.37 8.93 25.04
CA GLU A 41 -21.69 8.32 24.80
C GLU A 41 -22.08 8.37 23.32
N ILE A 42 -21.71 9.45 22.63
CA ILE A 42 -21.88 9.61 21.19
C ILE A 42 -20.52 9.40 20.54
N GLU A 43 -20.46 8.45 19.60
CA GLU A 43 -19.27 8.24 18.78
C GLU A 43 -19.08 9.40 17.80
N GLU A 44 -18.46 10.47 18.28
CA GLU A 44 -18.06 11.61 17.47
C GLU A 44 -16.62 11.47 16.93
N ARG A 45 -16.27 12.29 15.94
CA ARG A 45 -14.91 12.36 15.41
C ARG A 45 -14.02 13.22 16.32
N PRO A 46 -12.71 12.95 16.45
CA PRO A 46 -11.95 11.88 15.80
C PRO A 46 -12.31 10.49 16.35
N ASP A 47 -11.97 9.42 15.63
CA ASP A 47 -12.39 8.06 15.99
C ASP A 47 -12.06 7.68 17.45
N PHE A 48 -10.88 8.03 17.95
CA PHE A 48 -10.52 7.77 19.36
C PHE A 48 -10.06 9.02 20.09
N VAL A 49 -10.33 9.06 21.39
CA VAL A 49 -9.84 10.12 22.28
C VAL A 49 -9.16 9.46 23.47
N LYS A 50 -7.94 9.91 23.75
CA LYS A 50 -7.12 9.38 24.83
C LYS A 50 -6.59 10.47 25.73
N LYS A 51 -6.54 10.15 27.02
CA LYS A 51 -5.89 10.94 28.05
C LYS A 51 -4.45 10.46 28.24
N THR A 52 -3.51 11.39 28.19
CA THR A 52 -2.08 11.11 28.37
C THR A 52 -1.42 12.20 29.20
N PHE A 53 -0.24 11.92 29.72
CA PHE A 53 0.50 12.84 30.59
C PHE A 53 1.86 13.16 29.94
N GLN A 54 2.22 14.44 29.86
CA GLN A 54 3.61 14.85 29.71
C GLN A 54 4.24 14.91 31.11
N ASN A 55 5.55 14.62 31.21
CA ASN A 55 6.43 14.68 32.39
C ASN A 55 5.76 14.97 33.75
N ASP A 56 5.88 14.03 34.69
CA ASP A 56 5.38 14.11 36.08
C ASP A 56 3.87 14.36 36.26
N ARG A 57 3.00 13.51 35.69
CA ARG A 57 1.53 13.35 35.99
C ARG A 57 0.64 14.61 36.06
N ARG A 58 1.18 15.82 35.95
CA ARG A 58 0.51 17.11 36.13
C ARG A 58 0.18 17.77 34.79
N ASP A 59 0.95 17.48 33.74
CA ASP A 59 0.69 17.99 32.40
C ASP A 59 -0.19 17.03 31.59
N GLU A 60 -1.47 17.00 31.94
CA GLU A 60 -2.48 16.24 31.21
C GLU A 60 -2.69 16.80 29.80
N CYS A 61 -2.81 15.91 28.83
CA CYS A 61 -3.09 16.23 27.44
C CYS A 61 -4.11 15.26 26.86
N ILE A 62 -5.04 15.80 26.08
CA ILE A 62 -6.04 15.03 25.35
C ILE A 62 -5.55 14.83 23.92
N VAL A 63 -5.46 13.57 23.49
CA VAL A 63 -5.03 13.20 22.15
C VAL A 63 -6.22 12.63 21.39
N GLY A 64 -6.60 13.29 20.31
CA GLY A 64 -7.51 12.72 19.31
C GLY A 64 -6.75 11.88 18.30
N ILE A 65 -7.33 10.75 17.88
CA ILE A 65 -6.76 9.86 16.88
C ILE A 65 -7.82 9.59 15.83
N GLU A 66 -7.61 10.12 14.64
CA GLU A 66 -8.45 9.83 13.47
C GLU A 66 -7.85 8.65 12.71
N HIS A 67 -8.64 7.60 12.48
CA HIS A 67 -8.22 6.44 11.70
C HIS A 67 -8.81 6.51 10.30
N PHE A 68 -7.97 6.23 9.31
CA PHE A 68 -8.45 5.95 7.97
C PHE A 68 -7.54 4.99 7.22
N ARG A 69 -8.15 4.29 6.28
CA ARG A 69 -7.50 3.28 5.46
C ARG A 69 -7.19 3.82 4.07
N VAL A 70 -6.02 3.45 3.56
CA VAL A 70 -5.62 3.60 2.16
C VAL A 70 -5.31 2.22 1.61
N ASP A 71 -5.91 1.88 0.47
CA ASP A 71 -5.68 0.60 -0.18
C ASP A 71 -4.97 0.79 -1.52
N HIS A 72 -3.96 -0.03 -1.77
CA HIS A 72 -3.33 -0.17 -3.07
C HIS A 72 -4.33 -0.73 -4.09
N LEU A 73 -5.10 -1.74 -3.69
CA LEU A 73 -6.15 -2.33 -4.52
C LEU A 73 -7.42 -1.44 -4.49
N SER A 74 -7.38 -0.30 -5.17
CA SER A 74 -8.47 0.68 -5.19
C SER A 74 -9.07 0.88 -6.58
N LEU A 75 -10.36 1.21 -6.61
CA LEU A 75 -11.09 1.58 -7.84
C LEU A 75 -11.81 2.91 -7.63
N GLN A 76 -11.90 3.71 -8.68
CA GLN A 76 -12.79 4.87 -8.69
C GLN A 76 -14.18 4.45 -9.16
N LYS A 77 -15.19 4.78 -8.37
CA LYS A 77 -16.60 4.59 -8.73
C LYS A 77 -17.05 5.68 -9.71
N LYS A 78 -18.16 5.45 -10.41
CA LYS A 78 -18.77 6.42 -11.34
C LYS A 78 -19.05 7.80 -10.71
N ASP A 79 -19.24 7.85 -9.39
CA ASP A 79 -19.49 9.08 -8.63
C ASP A 79 -18.19 9.76 -8.14
N GLY A 80 -17.03 9.33 -8.63
CA GLY A 80 -15.72 9.87 -8.27
C GLY A 80 -15.16 9.36 -6.94
N ARG A 81 -15.95 8.61 -6.13
CA ARG A 81 -15.47 8.07 -4.85
C ARG A 81 -14.50 6.91 -5.08
N VAL A 82 -13.41 6.89 -4.33
CA VAL A 82 -12.48 5.76 -4.31
C VAL A 82 -12.98 4.69 -3.34
N GLY A 83 -13.03 3.44 -3.80
CA GLY A 83 -13.41 2.26 -3.03
C GLY A 83 -12.32 1.19 -3.01
N SER A 84 -12.21 0.49 -1.87
CA SER A 84 -11.24 -0.60 -1.65
C SER A 84 -11.77 -1.93 -2.18
N THR A 85 -11.02 -2.55 -3.08
CA THR A 85 -11.29 -3.92 -3.56
C THR A 85 -10.72 -4.98 -2.63
N GLY A 86 -9.72 -4.65 -1.81
CA GLY A 86 -9.21 -5.54 -0.76
C GLY A 86 -10.28 -5.88 0.29
N ILE A 87 -11.13 -4.92 0.64
CA ILE A 87 -12.29 -5.16 1.51
C ILE A 87 -13.29 -6.10 0.82
N MET A 88 -13.53 -5.92 -0.49
CA MET A 88 -14.43 -6.81 -1.24
C MET A 88 -13.91 -8.25 -1.25
N HIS A 89 -12.60 -8.45 -1.46
CA HIS A 89 -12.00 -9.79 -1.39
C HIS A 89 -12.22 -10.44 -0.02
N ASN A 90 -12.03 -9.69 1.08
CA ASN A 90 -12.27 -10.24 2.43
C ASN A 90 -13.73 -10.63 2.66
N ILE A 91 -14.68 -9.91 2.08
CA ILE A 91 -16.11 -10.24 2.13
C ILE A 91 -16.38 -11.52 1.31
N GLU A 92 -15.85 -11.60 0.10
CA GLU A 92 -15.95 -12.78 -0.78
C GLU A 92 -15.37 -14.03 -0.09
N SER A 93 -14.15 -13.94 0.44
CA SER A 93 -13.48 -15.05 1.13
C SER A 93 -14.25 -15.54 2.35
N LYS A 94 -14.80 -14.62 3.18
CA LYS A 94 -15.66 -15.00 4.31
C LYS A 94 -16.96 -15.67 3.85
N SER A 95 -17.52 -15.22 2.74
CA SER A 95 -18.73 -15.83 2.18
C SER A 95 -18.49 -17.27 1.72
N VAL A 96 -17.38 -17.51 1.01
CA VAL A 96 -16.98 -18.85 0.58
C VAL A 96 -16.68 -19.74 1.80
N PHE A 97 -15.92 -19.24 2.78
CA PHE A 97 -15.67 -19.98 4.02
C PHE A 97 -16.97 -20.37 4.72
N ASN A 98 -17.87 -19.42 4.99
CA ASN A 98 -19.13 -19.69 5.69
C ASN A 98 -20.03 -20.68 4.93
N ARG A 99 -20.03 -20.64 3.59
CA ARG A 99 -20.81 -21.55 2.74
C ARG A 99 -20.36 -23.00 2.87
N TRP A 100 -19.05 -23.21 2.92
CA TRP A 100 -18.46 -24.55 2.85
C TRP A 100 -18.10 -25.12 4.22
N ASN A 101 -17.77 -24.27 5.20
CA ASN A 101 -17.36 -24.69 6.53
C ASN A 101 -18.41 -25.55 7.24
N SER A 102 -19.71 -25.27 7.04
CA SER A 102 -20.79 -26.09 7.62
C SER A 102 -20.93 -27.47 6.96
N LYS A 103 -20.35 -27.68 5.78
CA LYS A 103 -20.44 -28.91 5.00
C LYS A 103 -19.20 -29.81 5.12
N ILE A 104 -18.18 -29.35 5.85
CA ILE A 104 -16.96 -30.11 6.06
C ILE A 104 -17.29 -31.36 6.89
N GLY A 105 -16.94 -32.53 6.38
CA GLY A 105 -17.14 -33.81 7.06
C GLY A 105 -18.50 -34.48 6.81
N GLU A 106 -19.38 -33.87 6.00
CA GLU A 106 -20.66 -34.48 5.59
C GLU A 106 -20.49 -35.56 4.51
N SER A 107 -19.39 -35.53 3.77
CA SER A 107 -19.04 -36.48 2.71
C SER A 107 -17.57 -36.90 2.82
N PRO A 108 -17.21 -38.17 2.51
CA PRO A 108 -15.82 -38.59 2.38
C PRO A 108 -15.13 -37.99 1.13
N GLU A 109 -15.90 -37.52 0.14
CA GLU A 109 -15.38 -36.87 -1.06
C GLU A 109 -15.38 -35.35 -0.91
N ILE A 110 -14.31 -34.70 -1.39
CA ILE A 110 -14.21 -33.24 -1.43
C ILE A 110 -15.10 -32.70 -2.54
N ASP A 111 -15.99 -31.75 -2.21
CA ASP A 111 -16.88 -31.11 -3.18
C ASP A 111 -16.08 -30.24 -4.17
N LEU A 112 -16.04 -30.64 -5.45
CA LEU A 112 -15.41 -29.87 -6.53
C LEU A 112 -15.96 -28.45 -6.65
N ALA A 113 -17.21 -28.20 -6.28
CA ALA A 113 -17.77 -26.86 -6.28
C ALA A 113 -17.11 -25.97 -5.21
N ALA A 114 -16.72 -26.52 -4.07
CA ALA A 114 -15.95 -25.80 -3.05
C ALA A 114 -14.57 -25.41 -3.57
N ILE A 115 -13.91 -26.34 -4.26
CA ILE A 115 -12.60 -26.10 -4.87
C ILE A 115 -12.69 -25.07 -6.01
N ASN A 116 -13.76 -25.12 -6.81
CA ASN A 116 -14.02 -24.13 -7.85
C ASN A 116 -14.30 -22.73 -7.27
N ASP A 117 -15.03 -22.62 -6.16
CA ASP A 117 -15.21 -21.34 -5.45
C ASP A 117 -13.87 -20.78 -4.96
N ILE A 118 -12.98 -21.63 -4.42
CA ILE A 118 -11.62 -21.24 -4.01
C ILE A 118 -10.79 -20.78 -5.22
N GLN A 119 -10.83 -21.52 -6.34
CA GLN A 119 -10.12 -21.15 -7.57
C GLN A 119 -10.61 -19.80 -8.10
N ASN A 120 -11.91 -19.53 -8.05
CA ASN A 120 -12.49 -18.25 -8.44
C ASN A 120 -12.07 -17.10 -7.51
N LEU A 121 -11.96 -17.33 -6.20
CA LEU A 121 -11.40 -16.34 -5.28
C LEU A 121 -9.97 -15.97 -5.67
N ILE A 122 -9.12 -16.96 -5.94
CA ILE A 122 -7.72 -16.77 -6.34
C ILE A 122 -7.65 -16.03 -7.68
N TRP A 123 -8.47 -16.43 -8.66
CA TRP A 123 -8.52 -15.77 -9.97
C TRP A 123 -8.96 -14.29 -9.89
N ASN A 124 -10.03 -14.00 -9.14
CA ASN A 124 -10.49 -12.64 -8.95
C ASN A 124 -9.44 -11.79 -8.23
N GLN A 125 -8.70 -12.40 -7.32
CA GLN A 125 -7.61 -11.73 -6.64
C GLN A 125 -6.42 -11.46 -7.57
N PHE A 126 -6.05 -12.43 -8.42
CA PHE A 126 -5.04 -12.24 -9.47
C PHE A 126 -5.40 -11.06 -10.39
N LYS A 127 -6.65 -11.00 -10.88
CA LYS A 127 -7.14 -9.86 -11.67
C LYS A 127 -7.02 -8.53 -10.92
N ARG A 128 -7.41 -8.48 -9.64
CA ARG A 128 -7.30 -7.25 -8.82
C ARG A 128 -5.85 -6.78 -8.70
N VAL A 129 -4.90 -7.69 -8.46
CA VAL A 129 -3.47 -7.36 -8.38
C VAL A 129 -2.94 -6.86 -9.72
N ASN A 130 -3.29 -7.53 -10.83
CA ASN A 130 -2.86 -7.09 -12.17
C ASN A 130 -3.46 -5.74 -12.61
N ASN A 131 -4.64 -5.40 -12.09
CA ASN A 131 -5.30 -4.12 -12.37
C ASN A 131 -4.81 -2.98 -11.47
N THR A 132 -3.85 -3.24 -10.59
CA THR A 132 -3.35 -2.26 -9.65
C THR A 132 -2.06 -1.64 -10.17
N ASP A 133 -1.97 -0.31 -10.06
CA ASP A 133 -0.79 0.47 -10.45
C ASP A 133 -0.43 1.55 -9.44
N TYR A 134 0.81 2.00 -9.50
CA TYR A 134 1.36 3.04 -8.65
C TYR A 134 0.61 4.38 -8.74
N PRO A 135 0.23 4.90 -9.92
CA PRO A 135 -0.58 6.13 -10.03
C PRO A 135 -1.93 6.03 -9.31
N THR A 136 -2.59 4.87 -9.37
CA THR A 136 -3.84 4.58 -8.65
C THR A 136 -3.61 4.59 -7.14
N PHE A 137 -2.50 4.02 -6.66
CA PHE A 137 -2.12 4.08 -5.25
C PHE A 137 -1.97 5.52 -4.76
N ILE A 138 -1.13 6.31 -5.44
CA ILE A 138 -0.85 7.71 -5.07
C ILE A 138 -2.13 8.55 -5.10
N SER A 139 -2.97 8.36 -6.11
CA SER A 139 -4.26 9.05 -6.22
C SER A 139 -5.22 8.67 -5.09
N SER A 140 -5.26 7.39 -4.71
CA SER A 140 -6.08 6.90 -3.60
C SER A 140 -5.60 7.42 -2.25
N PHE A 141 -4.28 7.46 -2.04
CA PHE A 141 -3.66 8.05 -0.86
C PHE A 141 -4.03 9.53 -0.73
N LYS A 142 -3.83 10.30 -1.81
CA LYS A 142 -4.16 11.73 -1.87
C LYS A 142 -5.64 12.00 -1.60
N TYR A 143 -6.53 11.21 -2.21
CA TYR A 143 -7.97 11.33 -2.02
C TYR A 143 -8.35 11.11 -0.54
N SER A 144 -7.85 10.03 0.06
CA SER A 144 -8.15 9.69 1.46
C SER A 144 -7.61 10.78 2.40
N LEU A 145 -6.35 11.19 2.23
CA LEU A 145 -5.75 12.23 3.05
C LEU A 145 -6.55 13.54 2.97
N ASN A 146 -6.87 14.02 1.76
CA ASN A 146 -7.61 15.27 1.58
C ASN A 146 -8.99 15.23 2.22
N LYS A 147 -9.69 14.09 2.12
CA LYS A 147 -11.00 13.89 2.74
C LYS A 147 -10.97 14.03 4.27
N HIS A 148 -9.90 13.56 4.90
CA HIS A 148 -9.73 13.66 6.36
C HIS A 148 -9.15 15.01 6.78
N MET A 149 -8.27 15.62 5.98
CA MET A 149 -7.78 16.99 6.17
C MET A 149 -8.93 18.00 6.18
N ALA A 150 -9.91 17.86 5.30
CA ALA A 150 -11.11 18.72 5.24
C ALA A 150 -11.98 18.70 6.52
N LYS A 151 -11.68 17.82 7.48
CA LYS A 151 -12.43 17.68 8.73
C LYS A 151 -11.57 17.96 9.97
N VAL A 152 -10.31 18.36 9.82
CA VAL A 152 -9.41 18.57 10.95
C VAL A 152 -9.93 19.64 11.91
N GLU A 153 -10.51 20.72 11.40
CA GLU A 153 -11.08 21.78 12.23
C GLU A 153 -12.17 21.22 13.17
N SER A 154 -13.14 20.48 12.64
CA SER A 154 -14.20 19.88 13.46
C SER A 154 -13.66 18.85 14.45
N TYR A 155 -12.60 18.11 14.10
CA TYR A 155 -11.95 17.19 15.04
C TYR A 155 -11.32 17.95 16.21
N ARG A 156 -10.65 19.07 15.94
CA ARG A 156 -10.03 19.88 16.99
C ARG A 156 -11.07 20.60 17.85
N GLU A 157 -12.18 21.06 17.28
CA GLU A 157 -13.30 21.62 18.04
C GLU A 157 -13.87 20.61 19.04
N GLU A 158 -14.08 19.36 18.62
CA GLU A 158 -14.58 18.32 19.50
C GLU A 158 -13.59 17.99 20.63
N LEU A 159 -12.30 17.93 20.31
CA LEU A 159 -11.26 17.77 21.34
C LEU A 159 -11.23 18.93 22.34
N LYS A 160 -11.47 20.17 21.91
CA LYS A 160 -11.51 21.33 22.82
C LYS A 160 -12.64 21.21 23.83
N LYS A 161 -13.82 20.73 23.43
CA LYS A 161 -14.96 20.50 24.34
C LYS A 161 -14.60 19.49 25.44
N ILE A 162 -13.91 18.41 25.06
CA ILE A 162 -13.49 17.35 25.99
C ILE A 162 -12.32 17.79 26.89
N ALA A 163 -11.41 18.60 26.37
CA ALA A 163 -10.17 18.93 27.05
C ALA A 163 -10.32 19.84 28.26
N ASN A 164 -11.41 20.61 28.36
CA ASN A 164 -11.68 21.52 29.48
C ASN A 164 -10.46 22.41 29.83
N GLY A 165 -9.90 23.09 28.81
CA GLY A 165 -8.73 23.96 28.94
C GLY A 165 -7.36 23.26 28.93
N LYS A 166 -7.32 21.92 28.91
CA LYS A 166 -6.06 21.16 28.80
C LYS A 166 -5.51 21.18 27.37
N LYS A 167 -4.22 20.87 27.23
CA LYS A 167 -3.56 20.78 25.92
C LYS A 167 -4.22 19.69 25.07
N ILE A 168 -4.46 20.01 23.80
CA ILE A 168 -4.93 19.07 22.79
C ILE A 168 -3.83 18.75 21.78
N GLU A 169 -3.78 17.50 21.33
CA GLU A 169 -2.98 17.03 20.20
C GLU A 169 -3.88 16.20 19.28
N LEU A 170 -3.65 16.24 17.96
CA LEU A 170 -4.36 15.42 16.97
C LEU A 170 -3.38 14.51 16.23
N ALA A 171 -3.75 13.25 16.08
CA ALA A 171 -2.97 12.26 15.35
C ALA A 171 -3.78 11.63 14.22
N PHE A 172 -3.12 11.39 13.09
CA PHE A 172 -3.65 10.54 12.02
C PHE A 172 -3.03 9.14 12.10
N LEU A 173 -3.89 8.14 12.24
CA LEU A 173 -3.54 6.74 12.05
C LEU A 173 -3.96 6.32 10.64
N ILE A 174 -2.99 6.26 9.74
CA ILE A 174 -3.18 5.87 8.35
C ILE A 174 -2.82 4.39 8.21
N GLU A 175 -3.84 3.56 8.02
CA GLU A 175 -3.69 2.14 7.74
C GLU A 175 -3.49 1.93 6.23
N VAL A 176 -2.27 1.62 5.82
CA VAL A 176 -1.89 1.46 4.41
C VAL A 176 -1.83 -0.02 4.06
N HIS A 177 -2.81 -0.49 3.31
CA HIS A 177 -2.82 -1.84 2.74
C HIS A 177 -2.20 -1.82 1.35
N SER A 178 -1.13 -2.59 1.18
CA SER A 178 -0.32 -2.52 -0.02
C SER A 178 0.13 -3.89 -0.54
N GLU A 179 0.61 -3.89 -1.78
CA GLU A 179 1.13 -5.07 -2.47
C GLU A 179 2.31 -4.64 -3.36
N PHE A 180 3.48 -4.47 -2.73
CA PHE A 180 4.75 -4.16 -3.38
C PHE A 180 5.75 -5.32 -3.32
N LYS A 181 5.26 -6.56 -3.25
CA LYS A 181 6.11 -7.75 -3.30
C LYS A 181 6.80 -7.84 -4.65
N ASN A 182 7.98 -8.45 -4.69
CA ASN A 182 8.77 -8.65 -5.91
C ASN A 182 9.25 -7.36 -6.61
N LYS A 183 9.19 -6.20 -5.94
CA LYS A 183 9.86 -4.97 -6.39
C LYS A 183 11.34 -4.99 -5.98
N TYR A 184 12.20 -4.29 -6.70
CA TYR A 184 13.61 -4.15 -6.37
C TYR A 184 13.87 -2.78 -5.75
N LEU A 185 14.39 -2.77 -4.52
CA LEU A 185 14.73 -1.57 -3.78
C LEU A 185 16.23 -1.33 -3.94
N THR A 186 16.60 -0.23 -4.60
CA THR A 186 18.00 0.17 -4.78
C THR A 186 18.32 1.38 -3.92
N ASN A 187 19.36 1.26 -3.12
CA ASN A 187 19.94 2.34 -2.33
C ASN A 187 21.47 2.23 -2.36
N LYS A 188 22.16 3.11 -1.61
CA LYS A 188 23.64 3.12 -1.53
C LYS A 188 24.29 1.80 -1.06
N ARG A 189 23.54 0.86 -0.50
CA ARG A 189 24.02 -0.48 -0.09
C ARG A 189 23.85 -1.53 -1.18
N GLY A 190 23.29 -1.17 -2.33
CA GLY A 190 22.96 -2.06 -3.43
C GLY A 190 21.45 -2.28 -3.59
N THR A 191 21.13 -3.27 -4.41
CA THR A 191 19.77 -3.62 -4.81
C THR A 191 19.30 -4.86 -4.08
N LYS A 192 18.07 -4.83 -3.54
CA LYS A 192 17.44 -5.97 -2.89
C LYS A 192 16.01 -6.15 -3.36
N LYS A 193 15.63 -7.39 -3.68
CA LYS A 193 14.24 -7.76 -3.94
C LYS A 193 13.40 -7.71 -2.66
N SER A 194 12.26 -7.03 -2.70
CA SER A 194 11.28 -7.03 -1.62
C SER A 194 10.59 -8.39 -1.55
N LEU A 195 10.67 -9.01 -0.36
CA LEU A 195 9.95 -10.25 -0.06
C LEU A 195 8.57 -9.98 0.52
N THR A 196 8.30 -8.73 0.89
CA THR A 196 7.07 -8.27 1.52
C THR A 196 6.29 -7.35 0.59
N GLY A 197 4.96 -7.38 0.70
CA GLY A 197 4.02 -6.47 0.06
C GLY A 197 3.88 -5.10 0.74
N ILE A 198 4.46 -4.89 1.92
CA ILE A 198 4.38 -3.60 2.63
C ILE A 198 4.99 -2.46 1.80
N MET A 199 4.33 -1.30 1.85
CA MET A 199 4.74 -0.09 1.15
C MET A 199 6.13 0.38 1.61
N PRO A 200 7.12 0.49 0.71
CA PRO A 200 8.33 1.25 0.97
C PRO A 200 8.01 2.73 1.15
N MET A 201 8.89 3.50 1.80
CA MET A 201 8.62 4.93 1.97
C MET A 201 8.84 5.66 0.63
N PHE A 202 7.75 5.96 -0.08
CA PHE A 202 7.81 6.68 -1.35
C PHE A 202 7.94 8.18 -1.15
N ASN A 203 8.75 8.84 -1.99
CA ASN A 203 8.90 10.28 -1.96
C ASN A 203 7.56 11.01 -2.16
N ASP A 204 6.72 10.56 -3.10
CA ASP A 204 5.38 11.11 -3.31
C ASP A 204 4.50 11.10 -2.04
N VAL A 205 4.57 10.03 -1.25
CA VAL A 205 3.84 9.91 0.02
C VAL A 205 4.43 10.86 1.07
N VAL A 206 5.77 10.93 1.16
CA VAL A 206 6.44 11.86 2.08
C VAL A 206 6.08 13.31 1.75
N GLU A 207 6.12 13.71 0.47
CA GLU A 207 5.74 15.05 0.03
C GLU A 207 4.29 15.40 0.35
N MET A 208 3.37 14.44 0.20
CA MET A 208 1.97 14.65 0.58
C MET A 208 1.83 14.89 2.09
N LEU A 209 2.53 14.13 2.91
CA LEU A 209 2.46 14.24 4.37
C LEU A 209 3.21 15.47 4.90
N GLU A 210 4.28 15.91 4.22
CA GLU A 210 5.08 17.10 4.61
C GLU A 210 4.28 18.41 4.44
N ARG A 211 3.24 18.41 3.60
CA ARG A 211 2.35 19.56 3.38
C ARG A 211 1.31 19.77 4.48
N ILE A 212 1.18 18.83 5.41
CA ILE A 212 0.23 18.94 6.53
C ILE A 212 0.76 19.98 7.51
N ASP A 213 -0.08 20.94 7.93
CA ASP A 213 0.34 21.92 8.93
C ASP A 213 0.50 21.24 10.30
N SER A 214 1.70 21.37 10.88
CA SER A 214 2.02 20.90 12.23
C SER A 214 1.12 21.46 13.35
N LYS A 215 0.42 22.57 13.11
CA LYS A 215 -0.57 23.14 14.05
C LYS A 215 -1.93 22.42 13.98
N GLU A 216 -2.22 21.80 12.85
CA GLU A 216 -3.49 21.12 12.58
C GLU A 216 -3.42 19.65 13.00
N VAL A 217 -2.35 18.96 12.64
CA VAL A 217 -2.11 17.55 12.99
C VAL A 217 -0.72 17.44 13.60
N ASP A 218 -0.63 16.95 14.82
CA ASP A 218 0.61 16.86 15.60
C ASP A 218 1.45 15.63 15.20
N TYR A 219 0.78 14.51 14.93
CA TYR A 219 1.43 13.21 14.68
C TYR A 219 0.81 12.48 13.49
N ILE A 220 1.65 11.78 12.74
CA ILE A 220 1.23 10.87 11.68
C ILE A 220 1.82 9.49 11.98
N ILE A 221 0.97 8.48 11.92
CA ILE A 221 1.27 7.09 12.18
C ILE A 221 0.86 6.29 10.96
N LEU A 222 1.85 5.71 10.29
CA LEU A 222 1.65 4.82 9.17
C LEU A 222 1.69 3.38 9.69
N LEU A 223 0.53 2.72 9.69
CA LEU A 223 0.42 1.29 9.90
C LEU A 223 0.47 0.61 8.52
N LEU A 224 1.62 0.04 8.19
CA LEU A 224 1.89 -0.54 6.87
C LEU A 224 1.55 -2.03 6.89
N CYS A 225 0.58 -2.44 6.08
CA CYS A 225 0.05 -3.80 6.02
C CYS A 225 0.18 -4.38 4.60
N GLU A 226 0.43 -5.68 4.53
CA GLU A 226 0.20 -6.45 3.30
C GLU A 226 -1.29 -6.71 3.11
N THR A 227 -1.75 -6.65 1.85
CA THR A 227 -3.18 -6.76 1.55
C THR A 227 -3.70 -8.21 1.60
N GLN A 228 -2.85 -9.20 1.31
CA GLN A 228 -3.26 -10.60 1.13
C GLN A 228 -3.27 -11.41 2.43
N ILE A 229 -2.24 -11.22 3.26
CA ILE A 229 -2.05 -11.97 4.50
C ILE A 229 -1.43 -10.98 5.50
N ASN A 230 -2.13 -10.67 6.59
CA ASN A 230 -1.72 -9.69 7.61
C ASN A 230 -0.46 -10.12 8.42
N GLU A 231 0.37 -11.02 7.90
CA GLU A 231 1.58 -11.54 8.53
C GLU A 231 2.65 -10.46 8.66
N ASN A 232 2.91 -9.71 7.58
CA ASN A 232 3.89 -8.64 7.61
C ASN A 232 3.21 -7.31 7.89
N THR A 233 3.60 -6.67 8.98
CA THR A 233 3.16 -5.33 9.34
C THR A 233 4.34 -4.53 9.89
N ASP A 234 4.46 -3.28 9.46
CA ASP A 234 5.42 -2.32 10.03
C ASP A 234 4.70 -1.07 10.50
N VAL A 235 5.33 -0.34 11.43
CA VAL A 235 4.84 0.95 11.91
C VAL A 235 5.95 1.97 11.81
N ILE A 236 5.62 3.10 11.22
CA ILE A 236 6.47 4.29 11.18
C ILE A 236 5.61 5.46 11.66
N ALA A 237 6.10 6.18 12.66
CA ALA A 237 5.46 7.40 13.12
C ALA A 237 6.46 8.55 13.17
N PHE A 238 5.94 9.76 12.98
CA PHE A 238 6.69 11.00 13.03
C PHE A 238 5.78 12.14 13.48
N LYS A 239 6.40 13.21 14.00
CA LYS A 239 5.72 14.48 14.15
C LYS A 239 5.52 15.10 12.78
N THR A 240 4.44 15.85 12.60
CA THR A 240 4.28 16.66 11.38
C THR A 240 5.36 17.75 11.34
N GLY A 241 5.87 18.02 10.14
CA GLY A 241 7.00 18.92 9.91
C GLY A 241 8.37 18.22 9.98
N ASP A 242 9.24 18.50 9.00
CA ASP A 242 10.55 17.89 8.82
C ASP A 242 10.50 16.34 8.77
N ILE A 243 9.47 15.76 8.14
CA ILE A 243 9.26 14.30 8.06
C ILE A 243 10.47 13.63 7.40
N TYR A 244 11.01 14.23 6.34
CA TYR A 244 12.20 13.74 5.65
C TYR A 244 13.38 13.52 6.61
N LYS A 245 13.70 14.52 7.44
CA LYS A 245 14.78 14.44 8.44
C LYS A 245 14.49 13.38 9.51
N GLN A 246 13.23 13.26 9.93
CA GLN A 246 12.83 12.25 10.91
C GLN A 246 13.00 10.84 10.34
N LEU A 247 12.60 10.58 9.10
CA LEU A 247 12.78 9.28 8.44
C LEU A 247 14.26 8.88 8.36
N ILE A 248 15.14 9.83 8.00
CA ILE A 248 16.60 9.61 7.99
C ILE A 248 17.11 9.22 9.38
N LYS A 249 16.71 9.95 10.44
CA LYS A 249 17.08 9.61 11.83
C LYS A 249 16.57 8.23 12.26
N GLN A 250 15.43 7.80 11.71
CA GLN A 250 14.86 6.46 11.90
C GLN A 250 15.53 5.38 11.02
N LYS A 251 16.57 5.74 10.25
CA LYS A 251 17.26 4.86 9.29
C LYS A 251 16.31 4.28 8.23
N LYS A 252 15.27 5.03 7.85
CA LYS A 252 14.34 4.68 6.79
C LYS A 252 14.78 5.38 5.51
N TYR A 253 14.89 4.60 4.43
CA TYR A 253 15.17 5.12 3.10
C TYR A 253 13.89 5.62 2.45
N ILE A 254 13.99 6.73 1.74
CA ILE A 254 12.92 7.28 0.91
C ILE A 254 13.28 6.95 -0.54
N TYR A 255 12.31 6.45 -1.29
CA TYR A 255 12.49 5.92 -2.63
C TYR A 255 11.64 6.67 -3.65
N GLU A 256 12.23 6.91 -4.81
CA GLU A 256 11.52 7.30 -6.03
C GLU A 256 10.97 6.05 -6.73
N TYR A 257 9.80 6.13 -7.38
CA TYR A 257 9.25 5.00 -8.14
C TYR A 257 9.61 5.07 -9.63
N ALA A 258 10.00 3.91 -10.16
CA ALA A 258 10.35 3.68 -11.57
C ALA A 258 9.90 2.28 -12.05
N GLY A 259 8.75 1.78 -11.59
CA GLY A 259 8.11 0.61 -12.21
C GLY A 259 7.45 0.97 -13.55
N LYS A 260 7.26 -0.03 -14.42
CA LYS A 260 6.73 0.15 -15.79
C LYS A 260 5.33 0.77 -15.83
N ASP A 261 4.59 0.64 -14.74
CA ASP A 261 3.25 1.19 -14.54
C ASP A 261 3.26 2.67 -14.13
N PHE A 262 4.42 3.31 -13.92
CA PHE A 262 4.52 4.69 -13.48
C PHE A 262 3.82 5.70 -14.41
N PHE A 263 3.86 5.46 -15.73
CA PHE A 263 3.26 6.37 -16.71
C PHE A 263 1.79 6.09 -17.01
N LYS A 264 1.19 5.09 -16.35
CA LYS A 264 -0.24 4.81 -16.51
C LYS A 264 -1.08 5.93 -15.94
N GLN A 265 -2.28 6.09 -16.48
CA GLN A 265 -3.28 6.98 -15.89
C GLN A 265 -3.89 6.29 -14.67
N ALA A 266 -3.97 7.01 -13.55
CA ALA A 266 -4.63 6.49 -12.36
C ALA A 266 -6.08 6.06 -12.65
N PHE A 267 -6.49 4.92 -12.11
CA PHE A 267 -7.81 4.31 -12.28
C PHE A 267 -8.19 3.92 -13.71
N SER A 268 -7.23 3.83 -14.66
CA SER A 268 -7.52 3.34 -16.01
C SER A 268 -7.81 1.84 -16.06
N GLY A 269 -7.51 1.10 -14.99
CA GLY A 269 -7.51 -0.37 -14.99
C GLY A 269 -6.34 -0.94 -15.80
N SER A 270 -6.29 -2.27 -15.94
CA SER A 270 -5.36 -2.87 -16.88
C SER A 270 -5.88 -2.67 -18.31
N SER A 271 -4.96 -2.42 -19.24
CA SER A 271 -5.22 -2.51 -20.68
C SER A 271 -5.33 -3.96 -21.16
N GLU A 272 -5.15 -4.92 -20.25
CA GLU A 272 -4.98 -6.34 -20.55
C GLU A 272 -6.30 -7.05 -20.26
N ASN A 273 -6.97 -7.52 -21.31
CA ASN A 273 -8.14 -8.37 -21.13
C ASN A 273 -7.63 -9.77 -20.78
N LEU A 274 -7.87 -10.18 -19.53
CA LEU A 274 -7.52 -11.49 -19.01
C LEU A 274 -8.76 -12.38 -19.01
N GLU A 275 -8.73 -13.44 -19.81
CA GLU A 275 -9.77 -14.47 -19.81
C GLU A 275 -9.27 -15.73 -19.11
N SER A 276 -10.07 -16.22 -18.16
CA SER A 276 -9.74 -17.43 -17.40
C SER A 276 -9.97 -18.68 -18.26
N LYS A 277 -8.97 -19.56 -18.27
CA LYS A 277 -9.08 -20.95 -18.72
C LYS A 277 -8.87 -21.92 -17.55
N ASN A 278 -9.10 -21.44 -16.33
CA ASN A 278 -8.91 -22.23 -15.12
C ASN A 278 -9.83 -23.46 -15.12
N ARG A 279 -9.33 -24.56 -14.58
CA ARG A 279 -10.06 -25.84 -14.48
C ARG A 279 -9.83 -26.45 -13.11
N VAL A 280 -10.85 -27.14 -12.61
CA VAL A 280 -10.75 -28.03 -11.46
C VAL A 280 -11.23 -29.40 -11.89
N TYR A 281 -10.43 -30.44 -11.64
CA TYR A 281 -10.78 -31.81 -11.97
C TYR A 281 -10.05 -32.80 -11.06
N HIS A 282 -10.60 -34.01 -10.96
CA HIS A 282 -9.93 -35.13 -10.31
C HIS A 282 -8.89 -35.73 -11.25
N LYS A 283 -7.73 -36.06 -10.70
CA LYS A 283 -6.73 -36.89 -11.34
C LYS A 283 -6.22 -37.89 -10.32
N ASP A 284 -6.55 -39.16 -10.52
CA ASP A 284 -6.28 -40.22 -9.55
C ASP A 284 -6.88 -39.85 -8.17
N ASP A 285 -6.08 -39.90 -7.10
CA ASP A 285 -6.48 -39.50 -5.74
C ASP A 285 -6.34 -37.98 -5.48
N ASP A 286 -5.88 -37.21 -6.47
CA ASP A 286 -5.63 -35.78 -6.34
C ASP A 286 -6.76 -34.92 -6.94
N ILE A 287 -6.89 -33.71 -6.39
CA ILE A 287 -7.66 -32.63 -7.01
C ILE A 287 -6.68 -31.65 -7.62
N ILE A 288 -6.77 -31.47 -8.93
CA ILE A 288 -5.92 -30.54 -9.68
C ILE A 288 -6.66 -29.22 -9.86
N MET A 289 -5.97 -28.13 -9.55
CA MET A 289 -6.43 -26.77 -9.75
C MET A 289 -5.50 -26.05 -10.73
N ASP A 290 -5.92 -25.97 -11.99
CA ASP A 290 -5.15 -25.34 -13.06
C ASP A 290 -5.43 -23.85 -13.13
N PHE A 291 -4.36 -23.04 -13.12
CA PHE A 291 -4.44 -21.61 -13.35
C PHE A 291 -3.89 -21.26 -14.72
N ASN A 292 -4.79 -21.05 -15.68
CA ASN A 292 -4.46 -20.71 -17.07
C ASN A 292 -5.25 -19.47 -17.47
N TYR A 293 -4.62 -18.59 -18.24
CA TYR A 293 -5.30 -17.43 -18.78
C TYR A 293 -4.78 -17.08 -20.16
N ASP A 294 -5.69 -16.55 -20.98
CA ASP A 294 -5.31 -15.85 -22.19
C ASP A 294 -5.21 -14.36 -21.91
N LYS A 295 -4.35 -13.71 -22.69
CA LYS A 295 -4.10 -12.29 -22.59
C LYS A 295 -4.30 -11.65 -23.96
N PHE A 296 -5.21 -10.68 -24.03
CA PHE A 296 -5.56 -10.00 -25.27
C PHE A 296 -5.22 -8.51 -25.21
N ASN A 297 -5.09 -7.89 -26.39
CA ASN A 297 -4.86 -6.44 -26.57
C ASN A 297 -3.57 -5.91 -25.93
N GLN A 298 -2.48 -6.69 -25.99
CA GLN A 298 -1.16 -6.16 -25.66
C GLN A 298 -0.59 -5.34 -26.81
N ASP A 299 -0.19 -4.12 -26.50
CA ASP A 299 0.76 -3.38 -27.31
C ASP A 299 2.17 -3.59 -26.73
N ASP A 300 2.84 -4.66 -27.14
CA ASP A 300 4.17 -5.02 -26.62
C ASP A 300 5.21 -3.93 -26.90
N ARG A 301 5.04 -3.18 -28.01
CA ARG A 301 5.89 -2.03 -28.32
C ARG A 301 5.70 -0.94 -27.26
N GLN A 302 4.47 -0.57 -26.95
CA GLN A 302 4.19 0.43 -25.92
C GLN A 302 4.74 -0.02 -24.55
N GLN A 303 4.63 -1.31 -24.21
CA GLN A 303 5.18 -1.84 -22.96
C GLN A 303 6.71 -1.69 -22.88
N LEU A 304 7.41 -1.96 -23.97
CA LEU A 304 8.87 -1.77 -24.05
C LEU A 304 9.25 -0.28 -23.97
N GLU A 305 8.54 0.58 -24.70
CA GLU A 305 8.76 2.03 -24.66
C GLU A 305 8.61 2.56 -23.21
N ASP A 306 7.60 2.11 -22.47
CA ASP A 306 7.41 2.49 -21.07
C ASP A 306 8.52 1.95 -20.15
N ILE A 307 9.01 0.74 -20.39
CA ILE A 307 10.17 0.17 -19.66
C ILE A 307 11.41 1.03 -19.90
N PHE A 308 11.73 1.38 -21.14
CA PHE A 308 12.90 2.21 -21.46
C PHE A 308 12.78 3.63 -20.88
N ARG A 309 11.58 4.23 -20.92
CA ARG A 309 11.32 5.51 -20.24
C ARG A 309 11.53 5.41 -18.73
N CYS A 310 11.20 4.27 -18.11
CA CYS A 310 11.48 4.04 -16.70
C CYS A 310 12.98 3.86 -16.43
N CYS A 311 13.73 3.22 -17.32
CA CYS A 311 15.19 3.13 -17.21
C CYS A 311 15.85 4.52 -17.26
N GLU A 312 15.36 5.42 -18.10
CA GLU A 312 15.82 6.82 -18.13
C GLU A 312 15.55 7.57 -16.81
N ARG A 313 14.41 7.30 -16.16
CA ARG A 313 14.14 7.82 -14.80
C ARG A 313 15.15 7.28 -13.81
N VAL A 314 15.45 5.98 -13.85
CA VAL A 314 16.48 5.38 -12.98
C VAL A 314 17.84 6.03 -13.18
N ARG A 315 18.26 6.26 -14.44
CA ARG A 315 19.49 6.99 -14.75
C ARG A 315 19.54 8.38 -14.14
N SER A 316 18.42 9.10 -14.17
CA SER A 316 18.30 10.40 -13.52
C SER A 316 18.42 10.30 -11.99
N PHE A 317 17.82 9.28 -11.38
CA PHE A 317 17.91 9.03 -9.93
C PHE A 317 19.31 8.65 -9.48
N GLU A 318 20.02 7.80 -10.22
CA GLU A 318 21.41 7.45 -9.94
C GLU A 318 22.32 8.69 -10.01
N LYS A 319 22.17 9.54 -11.04
CA LYS A 319 22.91 10.81 -11.15
C LYS A 319 22.66 11.76 -9.99
N GLN A 320 21.47 11.72 -9.40
CA GLN A 320 21.08 12.54 -8.24
C GLN A 320 21.39 11.87 -6.90
N GLY A 321 21.92 10.63 -6.88
CA GLY A 321 22.16 9.88 -5.65
C GLY A 321 20.88 9.49 -4.90
N LYS A 322 19.74 9.39 -5.60
CA LYS A 322 18.43 9.04 -5.02
C LYS A 322 18.26 7.53 -4.93
N ASN A 323 17.59 7.06 -3.87
CA ASN A 323 17.15 5.66 -3.81
C ASN A 323 15.92 5.50 -4.70
N TYR A 324 15.77 4.34 -5.34
CA TYR A 324 14.65 4.10 -6.25
C TYR A 324 14.13 2.67 -6.17
N ILE A 325 12.92 2.48 -6.69
CA ILE A 325 12.24 1.19 -6.77
C ILE A 325 11.84 0.89 -8.21
N THR A 326 12.16 -0.32 -8.66
CA THR A 326 11.77 -0.87 -9.96
C THR A 326 10.91 -2.11 -9.78
N ASP A 327 10.16 -2.46 -10.82
CA ASP A 327 9.58 -3.80 -10.93
C ASP A 327 10.55 -4.75 -11.64
N VAL A 328 10.12 -6.01 -11.80
CA VAL A 328 10.94 -7.06 -12.43
C VAL A 328 11.31 -6.72 -13.86
N SER A 329 10.39 -6.14 -14.64
CA SER A 329 10.62 -5.83 -16.06
C SER A 329 11.64 -4.71 -16.22
N VAL A 330 11.51 -3.63 -15.44
CA VAL A 330 12.47 -2.51 -15.48
C VAL A 330 13.83 -2.93 -14.90
N GLN A 331 13.86 -3.71 -13.82
CA GLN A 331 15.13 -4.22 -13.29
C GLN A 331 15.86 -5.12 -14.30
N ALA A 332 15.14 -6.04 -14.95
CA ALA A 332 15.73 -6.90 -15.98
C ALA A 332 16.28 -6.08 -17.16
N ALA A 333 15.58 -5.04 -17.59
CA ALA A 333 16.07 -4.15 -18.65
C ALA A 333 17.35 -3.40 -18.22
N ILE A 334 17.42 -2.93 -16.97
CA ILE A 334 18.64 -2.31 -16.43
C ILE A 334 19.80 -3.32 -16.41
N ASP A 335 19.56 -4.55 -15.94
CA ASP A 335 20.61 -5.56 -15.81
C ASP A 335 21.16 -6.00 -17.19
N ILE A 336 20.29 -6.08 -18.20
CA ILE A 336 20.68 -6.50 -19.56
C ILE A 336 21.33 -5.35 -20.34
N TYR A 337 20.79 -4.13 -20.24
CA TYR A 337 21.15 -3.02 -21.11
C TYR A 337 21.92 -1.91 -20.39
N ARG A 338 22.53 -2.20 -19.23
CA ARG A 338 23.16 -1.18 -18.38
C ARG A 338 24.19 -0.33 -19.12
N GLU A 339 25.11 -0.98 -19.83
CA GLU A 339 26.16 -0.29 -20.58
C GLU A 339 25.55 0.69 -21.60
N ILE A 340 24.52 0.23 -22.33
CA ILE A 340 23.86 1.02 -23.37
C ILE A 340 23.06 2.18 -22.77
N ILE A 341 22.31 1.94 -21.70
CA ILE A 341 21.41 2.93 -21.09
C ILE A 341 22.20 3.99 -20.31
N PHE A 342 23.25 3.58 -19.60
CA PHE A 342 23.93 4.42 -18.62
C PHE A 342 25.28 4.97 -19.09
N GLU A 343 25.98 4.35 -20.05
CA GLU A 343 27.31 4.79 -20.52
C GLU A 343 27.25 5.65 -21.79
N ASN A 344 26.24 5.47 -22.66
CA ASN A 344 26.04 6.35 -23.82
C ASN A 344 25.35 7.66 -23.42
N ARG A 345 25.99 8.79 -23.75
CA ARG A 345 25.47 10.16 -23.45
C ARG A 345 24.14 10.48 -24.12
N SER A 346 23.72 9.67 -25.09
CA SER A 346 22.44 9.76 -25.78
C SER A 346 22.04 8.34 -26.17
N ILE A 347 20.97 7.81 -25.60
CA ILE A 347 20.27 6.72 -26.24
C ILE A 347 19.55 7.36 -27.43
N SER A 348 20.14 7.30 -28.62
CA SER A 348 19.40 7.71 -29.82
C SER A 348 18.18 6.79 -29.94
N LYS A 349 17.03 7.36 -30.35
CA LYS A 349 15.82 6.58 -30.64
C LYS A 349 16.09 5.43 -31.61
N ASP A 350 17.13 5.54 -32.44
CA ASP A 350 17.50 4.55 -33.44
C ASP A 350 18.15 3.30 -32.82
N ILE A 351 18.94 3.45 -31.76
CA ILE A 351 19.53 2.30 -31.01
C ILE A 351 18.43 1.50 -30.30
N ILE A 352 17.45 2.21 -29.71
CA ILE A 352 16.26 1.55 -29.12
C ILE A 352 15.51 0.80 -30.21
N LYS A 353 15.27 1.42 -31.37
CA LYS A 353 14.51 0.83 -32.48
C LYS A 353 15.20 -0.36 -33.14
N GLU A 354 16.52 -0.36 -33.23
CA GLU A 354 17.31 -1.45 -33.80
C GLU A 354 17.35 -2.67 -32.86
N ARG A 355 17.42 -2.44 -31.55
CA ARG A 355 17.46 -3.50 -30.53
C ARG A 355 16.08 -3.92 -30.02
N GLU A 356 15.05 -3.09 -30.19
CA GLU A 356 13.63 -3.48 -30.15
C GLU A 356 13.45 -4.73 -31.01
N ASN A 357 13.93 -4.70 -32.26
CA ASN A 357 13.82 -5.82 -33.20
C ASN A 357 14.56 -7.09 -32.72
N GLU A 358 15.73 -6.96 -32.08
CA GLU A 358 16.44 -8.11 -31.51
C GLU A 358 15.74 -8.70 -30.28
N PHE A 359 15.21 -7.86 -29.39
CA PHE A 359 14.44 -8.32 -28.24
C PHE A 359 13.14 -9.01 -28.68
N PHE A 360 12.41 -8.42 -29.63
CA PHE A 360 11.21 -9.01 -30.26
C PHE A 360 11.52 -10.36 -30.89
N ASN A 361 12.61 -10.47 -31.66
CA ASN A 361 12.96 -11.71 -32.35
C ASN A 361 13.45 -12.84 -31.43
N LYS A 362 13.98 -12.52 -30.25
CA LYS A 362 14.64 -13.51 -29.38
C LYS A 362 13.77 -14.00 -28.21
N TYR A 363 12.82 -13.19 -27.74
CA TYR A 363 12.11 -13.48 -26.48
C TYR A 363 10.58 -13.39 -26.57
N LEU A 364 10.01 -12.93 -27.68
CA LEU A 364 8.57 -12.82 -27.89
C LEU A 364 8.06 -13.63 -29.09
N ASN A 365 8.96 -14.36 -29.78
CA ASN A 365 8.62 -15.38 -30.78
C ASN A 365 8.83 -16.79 -30.23
#